data_AF-A0A846D313-F1
#
_entry.id   AF-A0A846D313-F1
#
_cell.length_a   1.000
_cell.length_b   1.000
_cell.length_c   1.000
_cell.angle_alpha   90.00
_cell.angle_beta   90.00
_cell.angle_gamma   90.00
#
_symmetry.space_group_name_H-M   'P 1'
#
loop_
_entity.id
_entity.type
_entity.pdbx_description
1 polymer ?
#
loop_
_entity_poly.entity_id
_entity_poly.type
_entity_poly.pdbx_seq_one_letter_code
_entity_poly.pdbx_strand_id
1 'polypeptide(L)'
;MTDSIVGVMQKVAQQEARKVYTTELGIVTAVFPHSSESDKDNYQCSVKLKNKKQPDGKDFELRKVPVATPHLGLVNIPNVGDLVLVTFIGGNLNAPVIIGRLYNDQDQPPVNKEKEFYLQNNLKDGGSLKIDQEGVVTVTSKNEKQVISVDDQKIDLTNEKCHVTLEGGDATLKNEKCTVALSGGNITIDNGTCKIKVESGGITIDAASSNVTVKSVGSIKIGDASTASVQVGGRLPANAVGDNDDIILATHTHVGNLGAPCPVMVPTEKINSIQAKARNTKVG
;
A
#
# COMPACT_ATOMS: atom_id res chain seq x y z
N MET A 1 -29.85 34.58 68.51
CA MET A 1 -30.16 33.21 68.06
C MET A 1 -28.90 32.61 67.48
N THR A 2 -28.25 31.72 68.21
CA THR A 2 -27.15 30.89 67.70
C THR A 2 -27.75 29.85 66.77
N ASP A 3 -27.46 29.93 65.47
CA ASP A 3 -27.86 28.88 64.52
C ASP A 3 -27.30 27.54 65.04
N SER A 4 -28.16 26.52 65.10
CA SER A 4 -27.70 25.17 65.45
C SER A 4 -26.72 24.69 64.38
N ILE A 5 -25.77 23.82 64.76
CA ILE A 5 -24.82 23.20 63.81
C ILE A 5 -25.55 22.59 62.60
N VAL A 6 -26.72 21.98 62.83
CA VAL A 6 -27.57 21.42 61.78
C VAL A 6 -28.10 22.52 60.84
N GLY A 7 -28.52 23.66 61.37
CA GLY A 7 -28.96 24.80 60.57
C GLY A 7 -27.86 25.39 59.69
N VAL A 8 -26.62 25.47 60.20
CA VAL A 8 -25.46 25.89 59.41
C VAL A 8 -25.16 24.87 58.31
N MET A 9 -25.16 23.57 58.61
CA MET A 9 -24.96 22.51 57.63
C MET A 9 -26.01 22.51 56.51
N GLN A 10 -27.29 22.73 56.84
CA GLN A 10 -28.35 22.85 55.85
C GLN A 10 -28.17 24.06 54.94
N LYS A 11 -27.78 25.22 55.50
CA LYS A 11 -27.48 26.43 54.72
C LYS A 11 -26.29 26.21 53.77
N VAL A 12 -25.21 25.59 54.25
CA VAL A 12 -24.05 25.23 53.42
C VAL A 12 -24.48 24.26 52.33
N ALA A 13 -25.21 23.19 52.65
CA ALA A 13 -25.69 22.22 51.66
C ALA A 13 -26.59 22.86 50.59
N GLN A 14 -27.50 23.77 50.98
CA GLN A 14 -28.32 24.52 50.03
C GLN A 14 -27.49 25.45 49.15
N GLN A 15 -26.47 26.10 49.70
CA GLN A 15 -25.58 26.97 48.94
C GLN A 15 -24.70 26.16 47.97
N GLU A 16 -24.19 25.01 48.38
CA GLU A 16 -23.48 24.07 47.51
C GLU A 16 -24.40 23.52 46.41
N ALA A 17 -25.65 23.16 46.73
CA ALA A 17 -26.62 22.67 45.74
C ALA A 17 -27.03 23.74 44.71
N ARG A 18 -26.85 25.03 45.03
CA ARG A 18 -27.08 26.14 44.10
C ARG A 18 -25.86 26.46 43.23
N LYS A 19 -24.69 25.87 43.49
CA LYS A 19 -23.51 26.11 42.65
C LYS A 19 -23.71 25.47 41.28
N VAL A 20 -23.65 26.31 40.26
CA VAL A 20 -23.65 25.90 38.87
C VAL A 20 -22.20 25.85 38.40
N TYR A 21 -21.74 24.67 38.02
CA TYR A 21 -20.41 24.51 37.44
C TYR A 21 -20.47 24.83 35.95
N THR A 22 -19.75 25.86 35.54
CA THR A 22 -19.62 26.21 34.13
C THR A 22 -18.47 25.43 33.49
N THR A 23 -18.27 25.63 32.20
CA THR A 23 -17.12 25.09 31.50
C THR A 23 -15.79 25.55 32.13
N GLU A 24 -14.85 24.63 32.28
CA GLU A 24 -13.54 24.82 32.91
C GLU A 24 -12.44 24.24 32.02
N LEU A 25 -11.21 24.76 32.20
CA LEU A 25 -10.01 24.17 31.60
C LEU A 25 -9.46 23.08 32.51
N GLY A 26 -8.97 22.00 31.91
CA GLY A 26 -8.32 20.92 32.63
C GLY A 26 -7.14 20.34 31.89
N ILE A 27 -6.28 19.64 32.63
CA ILE A 27 -5.13 18.90 32.11
C ILE A 27 -5.41 17.41 32.32
N VAL A 28 -5.26 16.63 31.26
CA VAL A 28 -5.46 15.18 31.32
C VAL A 28 -4.35 14.54 32.15
N THR A 29 -4.73 13.72 33.14
CA THR A 29 -3.81 13.03 34.06
C THR A 29 -3.75 11.53 33.80
N ALA A 30 -4.82 10.94 33.27
CA ALA A 30 -4.88 9.54 32.87
C ALA A 30 -5.89 9.33 31.74
N VAL A 31 -5.71 8.27 30.95
CA VAL A 31 -6.54 7.92 29.79
C VAL A 31 -7.01 6.48 29.94
N PHE A 32 -8.28 6.24 29.62
CA PHE A 32 -8.96 4.94 29.71
C PHE A 32 -9.59 4.61 28.36
N PRO A 33 -8.82 4.06 27.40
CA PRO A 33 -9.36 3.63 26.12
C PRO A 33 -10.11 2.31 26.28
N HIS A 34 -11.11 2.08 25.41
CA HIS A 34 -11.59 0.73 25.15
C HIS A 34 -10.48 -0.04 24.40
N SER A 35 -9.66 -0.76 25.15
CA SER A 35 -8.40 -1.35 24.67
C SER A 35 -8.51 -2.85 24.40
N SER A 36 -9.61 -3.46 24.83
CA SER A 36 -9.90 -4.88 24.68
C SER A 36 -11.41 -5.12 24.65
N GLU A 37 -11.84 -6.17 23.96
CA GLU A 37 -13.27 -6.53 23.88
C GLU A 37 -13.90 -6.86 25.25
N SER A 38 -13.08 -7.15 26.26
CA SER A 38 -13.52 -7.54 27.61
C SER A 38 -13.58 -6.38 28.60
N ASP A 39 -12.97 -5.23 28.30
CA ASP A 39 -13.08 -4.07 29.17
C ASP A 39 -14.41 -3.34 29.00
N LYS A 40 -14.71 -2.48 29.96
CA LYS A 40 -15.95 -1.68 30.01
C LYS A 40 -15.67 -0.18 29.90
N ASP A 41 -14.46 0.18 29.49
CA ASP A 41 -14.07 1.58 29.38
C ASP A 41 -14.66 2.16 28.09
N ASN A 42 -15.28 3.33 28.21
CA ASN A 42 -15.99 3.99 27.09
C ASN A 42 -15.26 5.28 26.69
N TYR A 43 -13.95 5.18 26.44
CA TYR A 43 -13.09 6.32 26.06
C TYR A 43 -13.21 7.51 27.04
N GLN A 44 -12.57 7.36 28.20
CA GLN A 44 -12.65 8.32 29.30
C GLN A 44 -11.27 8.85 29.68
N CYS A 45 -11.22 10.01 30.33
CA CYS A 45 -9.97 10.57 30.86
C CYS A 45 -10.15 11.05 32.30
N SER A 46 -9.11 10.93 33.13
CA SER A 46 -9.02 11.72 34.35
C SER A 46 -8.48 13.10 34.01
N VAL A 47 -9.04 14.14 34.62
CA VAL A 47 -8.73 15.54 34.31
C VAL A 47 -8.57 16.33 35.61
N LYS A 48 -7.43 16.99 35.74
CA LYS A 48 -7.19 17.99 36.76
C LYS A 48 -7.66 19.36 36.29
N LEU A 49 -8.58 20.00 37.01
CA LEU A 49 -9.02 21.35 36.70
C LEU A 49 -7.91 22.37 36.99
N LYS A 50 -7.66 23.28 36.05
CA LYS A 50 -6.54 24.24 36.13
C LYS A 50 -6.80 25.37 37.14
N ASN A 51 -8.03 25.87 37.17
CA ASN A 51 -8.41 27.06 37.95
C ASN A 51 -9.26 26.73 39.19
N LYS A 52 -9.42 25.45 39.53
CA LYS A 52 -10.12 25.01 40.73
C LYS A 52 -9.23 24.15 41.61
N LYS A 53 -9.32 24.41 42.91
CA LYS A 53 -8.70 23.62 43.97
C LYS A 53 -9.79 23.08 44.88
N GLN A 54 -9.50 21.98 45.55
CA GLN A 54 -10.31 21.49 46.64
C GLN A 54 -10.23 22.46 47.84
N PRO A 55 -11.19 22.42 48.78
CA PRO A 55 -11.17 23.27 49.98
C PRO A 55 -9.90 23.12 50.83
N ASP A 56 -9.20 21.98 50.75
CA ASP A 56 -7.93 21.71 51.42
C ASP A 56 -6.69 22.20 50.64
N GLY A 57 -6.91 22.92 49.53
CA GLY A 57 -5.87 23.46 48.66
C GLY A 57 -5.30 22.47 47.63
N LYS A 58 -5.73 21.20 47.64
CA LYS A 58 -5.27 20.20 46.68
C LYS A 58 -5.84 20.40 45.28
N ASP A 59 -5.22 19.74 44.31
CA ASP A 59 -5.69 19.70 42.94
C ASP A 59 -7.10 19.10 42.87
N PHE A 60 -7.97 19.76 42.10
CA PHE A 60 -9.32 19.28 41.88
C PHE A 60 -9.33 18.35 40.66
N GLU A 61 -9.37 17.04 40.89
CA GLU A 61 -9.33 16.02 39.84
C GLU A 61 -10.69 15.33 39.66
N LEU A 62 -11.15 15.29 38.40
CA LEU A 62 -12.29 14.52 37.95
C LEU A 62 -11.79 13.20 37.36
N ARG A 63 -12.34 12.07 37.80
CA ARG A 63 -11.91 10.74 37.34
C ARG A 63 -12.86 10.19 36.29
N LYS A 64 -12.32 9.51 35.28
CA LYS A 64 -13.08 8.82 34.22
C LYS A 64 -14.17 9.70 33.58
N VAL A 65 -13.83 10.94 33.27
CA VAL A 65 -14.71 11.87 32.57
C VAL A 65 -14.89 11.38 31.12
N PRO A 66 -16.14 11.23 30.64
CA PRO A 66 -16.40 10.83 29.25
C PRO A 66 -15.95 11.91 28.26
N VAL A 67 -15.47 11.47 27.09
CA VAL A 67 -15.11 12.34 25.98
C VAL A 67 -16.26 12.40 24.98
N ALA A 68 -16.75 13.61 24.67
CA ALA A 68 -17.71 13.81 23.60
C ALA A 68 -17.04 13.59 22.25
N THR A 69 -17.66 12.78 21.39
CA THR A 69 -17.21 12.54 20.01
C THR A 69 -18.24 13.09 19.01
N PRO A 70 -17.80 13.70 17.89
CA PRO A 70 -18.68 14.11 16.80
C PRO A 70 -19.48 12.96 16.17
N HIS A 71 -18.94 11.74 16.20
CA HIS A 71 -19.56 10.56 15.57
C HIS A 71 -19.20 9.28 16.33
N LEU A 72 -20.19 8.42 16.58
CA LEU A 72 -19.94 7.10 17.17
C LEU A 72 -19.17 6.23 16.17
N GLY A 73 -17.93 5.87 16.52
CA GLY A 73 -16.99 5.20 15.61
C GLY A 73 -15.77 6.08 15.26
N LEU A 74 -15.84 7.38 15.51
CA LEU A 74 -14.66 8.27 15.46
C LEU A 74 -13.97 8.27 16.84
N VAL A 75 -12.73 7.78 16.88
CA VAL A 75 -11.93 7.69 18.12
C VAL A 75 -10.66 8.54 17.97
N ASN A 76 -10.58 9.60 18.76
CA ASN A 76 -9.37 10.42 18.93
C ASN A 76 -9.40 11.03 20.34
N ILE A 77 -9.05 10.20 21.32
CA ILE A 77 -9.07 10.60 22.73
C ILE A 77 -7.87 11.50 23.07
N PRO A 78 -8.00 12.41 24.03
CA PRO A 78 -6.88 13.18 24.55
C PRO A 78 -5.75 12.30 25.10
N ASN A 79 -4.51 12.81 25.02
CA ASN A 79 -3.34 12.21 25.64
C ASN A 79 -3.12 12.77 27.05
N VAL A 80 -2.32 12.08 27.86
CA VAL A 80 -1.85 12.61 29.15
C VAL A 80 -1.07 13.90 28.91
N GLY A 81 -1.41 14.96 29.63
CA GLY A 81 -0.84 16.29 29.48
C GLY A 81 -1.65 17.24 28.59
N ASP A 82 -2.58 16.72 27.78
CA ASP A 82 -3.39 17.57 26.89
C ASP A 82 -4.23 18.58 27.68
N LEU A 83 -4.29 19.81 27.16
CA LEU A 83 -5.22 20.84 27.62
C LEU A 83 -6.61 20.57 27.02
N VAL A 84 -7.58 20.32 27.89
CA VAL A 84 -8.95 19.98 27.53
C VAL A 84 -9.95 20.99 28.09
N LEU A 85 -11.09 21.09 27.39
CA LEU A 85 -12.25 21.83 27.83
C LEU A 85 -13.26 20.86 28.44
N VAL A 86 -13.63 21.08 29.71
CA VAL A 86 -14.58 20.26 30.45
C VAL A 86 -15.84 21.07 30.72
N THR A 87 -17.00 20.57 30.31
CA THR A 87 -18.30 21.15 30.66
C THR A 87 -19.04 20.25 31.64
N PHE A 88 -20.05 20.78 32.31
CA PHE A 88 -20.84 20.07 33.31
C PHE A 88 -22.32 20.14 32.92
N ILE A 89 -22.92 18.99 32.63
CA ILE A 89 -24.31 18.92 32.15
C ILE A 89 -25.24 19.52 33.22
N GLY A 90 -26.02 20.54 32.85
CA GLY A 90 -26.89 21.26 33.78
C GLY A 90 -26.15 21.95 34.93
N GLY A 91 -24.84 22.15 34.80
CA GLY A 91 -23.98 22.67 35.86
C GLY A 91 -23.69 21.70 37.01
N ASN A 92 -23.99 20.42 36.84
CA ASN A 92 -23.75 19.40 37.85
C ASN A 92 -22.30 18.90 37.82
N LEU A 93 -21.57 19.11 38.92
CA LEU A 93 -20.19 18.63 39.11
C LEU A 93 -20.01 17.13 38.85
N ASN A 94 -21.04 16.32 39.12
CA ASN A 94 -21.03 14.87 38.95
C ASN A 94 -21.37 14.43 37.52
N ALA A 95 -21.67 15.37 36.62
CA ALA A 95 -21.90 15.10 35.20
C ALA A 95 -20.92 15.87 34.29
N PRO A 96 -19.59 15.70 34.48
CA PRO A 96 -18.60 16.33 33.63
C PRO A 96 -18.52 15.63 32.26
N VAL A 97 -18.19 16.39 31.22
CA VAL A 97 -17.92 15.88 29.86
C VAL A 97 -16.78 16.68 29.25
N ILE A 98 -15.79 15.99 28.70
CA ILE A 98 -14.73 16.63 27.88
C ILE A 98 -15.32 16.91 26.50
N ILE A 99 -15.29 18.16 26.06
CA ILE A 99 -15.92 18.59 24.79
C ILE A 99 -14.91 19.00 23.72
N GLY A 100 -13.62 19.02 24.04
CA GLY A 100 -12.58 19.34 23.08
C GLY A 100 -11.20 19.51 23.71
N ARG A 101 -10.22 19.73 22.83
CA ARG A 101 -8.83 20.07 23.16
C ARG A 101 -8.54 21.49 22.68
N LEU A 102 -7.58 22.14 23.32
CA LEU A 102 -7.09 23.46 22.92
C LEU A 102 -5.59 23.38 22.67
N TYR A 103 -5.17 24.02 21.58
CA TYR A 103 -3.76 24.34 21.37
C TYR A 103 -3.26 25.31 22.45
N ASN A 104 -1.97 25.27 22.74
CA ASN A 104 -1.31 26.12 23.72
C ASN A 104 0.13 26.44 23.29
N ASP A 105 0.88 27.16 24.11
CA ASP A 105 2.24 27.62 23.76
C ASP A 105 3.23 26.46 23.54
N GLN A 106 2.98 25.29 24.13
CA GLN A 106 3.79 24.07 23.95
C GLN A 106 3.23 23.19 22.81
N ASP A 107 1.91 23.01 22.78
CA ASP A 107 1.20 22.22 21.77
C ASP A 107 0.63 23.16 20.71
N GLN A 108 1.50 23.63 19.82
CA GLN A 108 1.12 24.53 18.73
C GLN A 108 0.38 23.78 17.61
N PRO A 109 -0.54 24.44 16.90
CA PRO A 109 -1.18 23.84 15.74
C PRO A 109 -0.17 23.55 14.63
N PRO A 110 -0.36 22.48 13.85
CA PRO A 110 0.43 22.28 12.64
C PRO A 110 0.19 23.42 11.64
N VAL A 111 1.19 23.69 10.80
CA VAL A 111 1.09 24.70 9.75
C VAL A 111 0.02 24.26 8.73
N ASN A 112 -0.98 25.11 8.52
CA ASN A 112 -2.08 24.88 7.58
C ASN A 112 -2.52 26.20 6.96
N LYS A 113 -2.88 26.21 5.68
CA LYS A 113 -3.41 27.40 4.97
C LYS A 113 -4.94 27.41 4.99
N GLU A 114 -5.54 28.54 4.63
CA GLU A 114 -6.99 28.64 4.45
C GLU A 114 -7.50 27.59 3.45
N LYS A 115 -8.70 27.04 3.68
CA LYS A 115 -9.33 26.01 2.82
C LYS A 115 -8.61 24.65 2.76
N GLU A 116 -7.51 24.46 3.49
CA GLU A 116 -6.87 23.15 3.62
C GLU A 116 -7.48 22.37 4.79
N PHE A 117 -7.62 21.06 4.64
CA PHE A 117 -7.90 20.13 5.74
C PHE A 117 -6.62 19.37 6.08
N TYR A 118 -6.21 19.41 7.34
CA TYR A 118 -5.02 18.70 7.81
C TYR A 118 -5.30 17.97 9.12
N LEU A 119 -5.08 16.66 9.11
CA LEU A 119 -5.14 15.81 10.28
C LEU A 119 -3.77 15.19 10.51
N GLN A 120 -3.19 15.42 11.68
CA GLN A 120 -1.93 14.80 12.10
C GLN A 120 -2.16 14.00 13.38
N ASN A 121 -1.68 12.76 13.41
CA ASN A 121 -1.90 11.86 14.54
C ASN A 121 -1.25 12.39 15.84
N ASN A 122 0.05 12.71 15.80
CA ASN A 122 0.77 13.38 16.89
C ASN A 122 1.37 14.69 16.39
N LEU A 123 1.32 15.75 17.20
CA LEU A 123 1.86 17.07 16.83
C LEU A 123 3.38 17.08 16.61
N LYS A 124 4.12 16.15 17.22
CA LYS A 124 5.58 16.07 17.10
C LYS A 124 6.01 15.16 15.96
N ASP A 125 5.45 13.95 15.93
CA ASP A 125 5.89 12.88 15.03
C ASP A 125 4.74 11.90 14.75
N GLY A 126 4.20 11.91 13.54
CA GLY A 126 3.06 11.06 13.22
C GLY A 126 2.71 11.11 11.75
N GLY A 127 1.94 10.10 11.33
CA GLY A 127 1.33 10.15 10.01
C GLY A 127 0.30 11.28 9.92
N SER A 128 0.02 11.70 8.70
CA SER A 128 -0.91 12.77 8.40
C SER A 128 -1.79 12.47 7.20
N LEU A 129 -2.93 13.14 7.16
CA LEU A 129 -3.84 13.22 6.03
C LEU A 129 -4.04 14.71 5.73
N LYS A 130 -3.75 15.12 4.50
CA LYS A 130 -3.92 16.49 4.02
C LYS A 130 -4.84 16.51 2.80
N ILE A 131 -5.73 17.48 2.74
CA ILE A 131 -6.41 17.94 1.53
C ILE A 131 -5.99 19.39 1.35
N ASP A 132 -5.25 19.70 0.29
CA ASP A 132 -4.78 21.06 0.05
C ASP A 132 -5.84 21.95 -0.63
N GLN A 133 -5.46 23.18 -0.96
CA GLN A 133 -6.37 24.17 -1.56
C GLN A 133 -6.83 23.80 -2.98
N GLU A 134 -6.06 22.96 -3.67
CA GLU A 134 -6.36 22.46 -5.02
C GLU A 134 -7.18 21.15 -4.97
N GLY A 135 -7.37 20.59 -3.77
CA GLY A 135 -8.12 19.36 -3.55
C GLY A 135 -7.25 18.09 -3.57
N VAL A 136 -5.93 18.23 -3.64
CA VAL A 136 -5.00 17.09 -3.65
C VAL A 136 -5.04 16.39 -2.30
N VAL A 137 -5.31 15.09 -2.31
CA VAL A 137 -5.37 14.27 -1.10
C VAL A 137 -4.01 13.59 -0.90
N THR A 138 -3.35 13.89 0.21
CA THR A 138 -2.05 13.31 0.57
C THR A 138 -2.11 12.59 1.90
N VAL A 139 -1.68 11.32 1.93
CA VAL A 139 -1.49 10.53 3.15
C VAL A 139 -0.01 10.25 3.34
N THR A 140 0.50 10.62 4.51
CA THR A 140 1.93 10.53 4.82
C THR A 140 2.14 9.70 6.07
N SER A 141 3.12 8.79 6.06
CA SER A 141 3.52 8.05 7.26
C SER A 141 4.40 8.88 8.20
N LYS A 142 4.64 8.39 9.43
CA LYS A 142 5.33 9.10 10.53
C LYS A 142 6.64 9.82 10.15
N ASN A 143 7.39 9.31 9.17
CA ASN A 143 8.70 9.84 8.79
C ASN A 143 8.73 10.35 7.34
N GLU A 144 7.56 10.58 6.72
CA GLU A 144 7.45 10.96 5.30
C GLU A 144 8.04 9.94 4.31
N LYS A 145 8.40 8.75 4.79
CA LYS A 145 8.98 7.65 4.01
C LYS A 145 7.99 6.93 3.11
N GLN A 146 6.70 7.14 3.36
CA GLN A 146 5.61 6.58 2.59
C GLN A 146 4.61 7.69 2.37
N VAL A 147 4.32 7.96 1.11
CA VAL A 147 3.42 9.03 0.66
C VAL A 147 2.49 8.43 -0.36
N ILE A 148 1.20 8.68 -0.18
CA ILE A 148 0.15 8.43 -1.17
C ILE A 148 -0.40 9.80 -1.54
N SER A 149 -0.43 10.13 -2.82
CA SER A 149 -1.01 11.37 -3.34
C SER A 149 -2.03 11.05 -4.42
N VAL A 150 -3.16 11.76 -4.40
CA VAL A 150 -4.25 11.64 -5.37
C VAL A 150 -4.66 13.04 -5.79
N ASP A 151 -4.57 13.29 -7.10
CA ASP A 151 -5.11 14.47 -7.78
C ASP A 151 -5.94 14.03 -9.01
N ASP A 152 -6.47 15.00 -9.76
CA ASP A 152 -7.35 14.74 -10.92
C ASP A 152 -6.66 14.01 -12.08
N GLN A 153 -5.33 14.06 -12.15
CA GLN A 153 -4.52 13.53 -13.25
C GLN A 153 -3.72 12.29 -12.84
N LYS A 154 -3.34 12.21 -11.56
CA LYS A 154 -2.36 11.26 -11.04
C LYS A 154 -2.77 10.63 -9.71
N ILE A 155 -2.48 9.34 -9.59
CA ILE A 155 -2.40 8.63 -8.31
C ILE A 155 -0.96 8.14 -8.14
N ASP A 156 -0.30 8.57 -7.07
CA ASP A 156 1.10 8.27 -6.77
C ASP A 156 1.22 7.60 -5.40
N LEU A 157 1.90 6.46 -5.35
CA LEU A 157 2.29 5.80 -4.11
C LEU A 157 3.80 5.62 -4.11
N THR A 158 4.47 6.29 -3.18
CA THR A 158 5.91 6.23 -3.04
C THR A 158 6.29 5.70 -1.67
N ASN A 159 7.20 4.72 -1.63
CA ASN A 159 7.96 4.38 -0.44
C ASN A 159 9.47 4.27 -0.77
N GLU A 160 10.30 3.98 0.22
CA GLU A 160 11.76 3.91 0.04
C GLU A 160 12.25 2.94 -1.05
N LYS A 161 11.48 1.91 -1.41
CA LYS A 161 11.92 0.82 -2.31
C LYS A 161 11.03 0.63 -3.53
N CYS A 162 9.81 1.13 -3.47
CA CYS A 162 8.75 0.87 -4.44
C CYS A 162 8.03 2.17 -4.77
N HIS A 163 7.61 2.26 -6.02
CA HIS A 163 6.85 3.38 -6.55
C HIS A 163 5.75 2.85 -7.46
N VAL A 164 4.53 3.36 -7.29
CA VAL A 164 3.37 3.06 -8.12
C VAL A 164 2.78 4.37 -8.62
N THR A 165 2.54 4.47 -9.91
CA THR A 165 1.90 5.64 -10.52
C THR A 165 0.80 5.20 -11.47
N LEU A 166 -0.35 5.89 -11.42
CA LEU A 166 -1.39 5.88 -12.43
C LEU A 166 -1.53 7.31 -12.96
N GLU A 167 -1.38 7.52 -14.27
CA GLU A 167 -1.40 8.86 -14.86
C GLU A 167 -1.82 8.77 -16.33
N GLY A 168 -2.80 9.58 -16.75
CA GLY A 168 -3.18 9.68 -18.17
C GLY A 168 -3.62 8.37 -18.85
N GLY A 169 -4.06 7.37 -18.08
CA GLY A 169 -4.43 6.03 -18.57
C GLY A 169 -3.29 5.00 -18.53
N ASP A 170 -2.08 5.43 -18.21
CA ASP A 170 -0.91 4.57 -18.01
C ASP A 170 -0.80 4.13 -16.55
N ALA A 171 -0.11 3.01 -16.32
CA ALA A 171 0.14 2.47 -14.99
C ALA A 171 1.57 1.95 -14.88
N THR A 172 2.30 2.31 -13.81
CA THR A 172 3.66 1.84 -13.55
C THR A 172 3.79 1.32 -12.13
N LEU A 173 4.40 0.14 -11.98
CA LEU A 173 4.87 -0.43 -10.71
C LEU A 173 6.37 -0.65 -10.83
N LYS A 174 7.15 0.01 -9.98
CA LYS A 174 8.60 -0.04 -10.01
C LYS A 174 9.18 -0.35 -8.63
N ASN A 175 10.23 -1.15 -8.60
CA ASN A 175 11.15 -1.25 -7.49
C ASN A 175 12.60 -1.15 -7.97
N GLU A 176 13.58 -1.35 -7.09
CA GLU A 176 15.01 -1.28 -7.43
C GLU A 176 15.46 -2.21 -8.57
N LYS A 177 14.74 -3.31 -8.82
CA LYS A 177 15.17 -4.38 -9.74
C LYS A 177 14.25 -4.59 -10.94
N CYS A 178 13.00 -4.14 -10.86
CA CYS A 178 11.98 -4.48 -11.82
C CYS A 178 11.01 -3.32 -12.03
N THR A 179 10.56 -3.17 -13.27
CA THR A 179 9.49 -2.26 -13.68
C THR A 179 8.42 -3.05 -14.43
N VAL A 180 7.17 -2.86 -14.04
CA VAL A 180 5.98 -3.29 -14.76
C VAL A 180 5.24 -2.04 -15.21
N ALA A 181 4.99 -1.91 -16.51
CA ALA A 181 4.37 -0.72 -17.09
C ALA A 181 3.26 -1.09 -18.07
N LEU A 182 2.14 -0.38 -17.97
CA LEU A 182 1.09 -0.26 -18.98
C LEU A 182 1.24 1.14 -19.60
N SER A 183 1.59 1.20 -20.88
CA SER A 183 1.73 2.48 -21.59
C SER A 183 1.20 2.42 -23.00
N GLY A 184 0.23 3.29 -23.32
CA GLY A 184 -0.34 3.38 -24.67
C GLY A 184 -0.88 2.05 -25.22
N GLY A 185 -1.46 1.21 -24.34
CA GLY A 185 -1.98 -0.12 -24.68
C GLY A 185 -0.94 -1.25 -24.67
N ASN A 186 0.33 -0.95 -24.44
CA ASN A 186 1.40 -1.94 -24.34
C ASN A 186 1.63 -2.35 -22.88
N ILE A 187 2.00 -3.61 -22.63
CA ILE A 187 2.41 -4.10 -21.31
C ILE A 187 3.89 -4.49 -21.37
N THR A 188 4.71 -3.96 -20.46
CA THR A 188 6.13 -4.30 -20.32
C THR A 188 6.45 -4.77 -18.91
N ILE A 189 7.20 -5.86 -18.79
CA ILE A 189 7.87 -6.31 -17.56
C ILE A 189 9.36 -6.33 -17.86
N ASP A 190 10.15 -5.55 -17.13
CA ASP A 190 11.59 -5.38 -17.36
C ASP A 190 12.35 -5.43 -16.04
N ASN A 191 13.29 -6.36 -15.90
CA ASN A 191 14.20 -6.45 -14.76
C ASN A 191 15.69 -6.21 -15.15
N GLY A 192 15.94 -5.67 -16.34
CA GLY A 192 17.27 -5.43 -16.90
C GLY A 192 17.93 -6.65 -17.57
N THR A 193 17.50 -7.87 -17.23
CA THR A 193 18.04 -9.12 -17.81
C THR A 193 17.04 -9.92 -18.62
N CYS A 194 15.76 -9.79 -18.26
CA CYS A 194 14.62 -10.40 -18.92
C CYS A 194 13.56 -9.32 -19.17
N LYS A 195 12.98 -9.35 -20.36
CA LYS A 195 11.95 -8.42 -20.80
C LYS A 195 10.79 -9.16 -21.44
N ILE A 196 9.58 -8.91 -20.94
CA ILE A 196 8.33 -9.37 -21.56
C ILE A 196 7.59 -8.14 -22.06
N LYS A 197 7.21 -8.15 -23.34
CA LYS A 197 6.47 -7.07 -23.99
C LYS A 197 5.23 -7.63 -24.67
N VAL A 198 4.09 -6.99 -24.43
CA VAL A 198 2.84 -7.17 -25.18
C VAL A 198 2.58 -5.86 -25.90
N GLU A 199 2.58 -5.90 -27.23
CA GLU A 199 2.39 -4.75 -28.11
C GLU A 199 1.38 -5.12 -29.20
N SER A 200 0.87 -4.15 -29.98
CA SER A 200 -0.11 -4.41 -31.05
C SER A 200 0.36 -5.45 -32.09
N GLY A 201 1.68 -5.63 -32.23
CA GLY A 201 2.31 -6.62 -33.11
C GLY A 201 2.53 -8.01 -32.51
N GLY A 202 2.20 -8.24 -31.23
CA GLY A 202 2.32 -9.55 -30.58
C GLY A 202 3.02 -9.52 -29.21
N ILE A 203 3.58 -10.68 -28.83
CA ILE A 203 4.24 -10.89 -27.54
C ILE A 203 5.71 -11.21 -27.78
N THR A 204 6.61 -10.46 -27.14
CA THR A 204 8.06 -10.72 -27.14
C THR A 204 8.53 -11.12 -25.75
N ILE A 205 9.31 -12.20 -25.67
CA ILE A 205 10.02 -12.63 -24.45
C ILE A 205 11.51 -12.63 -24.77
N ASP A 206 12.24 -11.67 -24.24
CA ASP A 206 13.68 -11.53 -24.40
C ASP A 206 14.36 -11.91 -23.08
N ALA A 207 15.00 -13.08 -23.04
CA ALA A 207 15.75 -13.59 -21.91
C ALA A 207 17.24 -13.60 -22.25
N ALA A 208 17.90 -12.44 -22.11
CA ALA A 208 19.23 -12.18 -22.68
C ALA A 208 20.28 -13.26 -22.37
N SER A 209 20.40 -13.68 -21.10
CA SER A 209 21.42 -14.64 -20.63
C SER A 209 20.84 -15.88 -19.95
N SER A 210 19.52 -16.07 -20.01
CA SER A 210 18.81 -17.11 -19.27
C SER A 210 17.90 -17.93 -20.19
N ASN A 211 17.57 -19.14 -19.78
CA ASN A 211 16.67 -20.01 -20.54
C ASN A 211 15.21 -19.61 -20.36
N VAL A 212 14.45 -19.58 -21.45
CA VAL A 212 12.99 -19.60 -21.39
C VAL A 212 12.55 -21.06 -21.25
N THR A 213 11.95 -21.42 -20.11
CA THR A 213 11.45 -22.77 -19.84
C THR A 213 9.92 -22.77 -19.76
N VAL A 214 9.27 -23.50 -20.67
CA VAL A 214 7.82 -23.71 -20.67
C VAL A 214 7.55 -25.18 -20.34
N LYS A 215 6.86 -25.45 -19.24
CA LYS A 215 6.49 -26.80 -18.80
C LYS A 215 4.96 -26.93 -18.75
N SER A 216 4.43 -28.01 -19.30
CA SER A 216 3.02 -28.39 -19.21
C SER A 216 2.94 -29.87 -18.87
N VAL A 217 2.02 -30.25 -17.97
CA VAL A 217 1.69 -31.66 -17.72
C VAL A 217 0.81 -32.23 -18.84
N GLY A 218 0.13 -31.37 -19.59
CA GLY A 218 -0.61 -31.70 -20.80
C GLY A 218 0.23 -31.40 -22.04
N SER A 219 -0.40 -30.84 -23.08
CA SER A 219 0.29 -30.40 -24.29
C SER A 219 0.57 -28.89 -24.29
N ILE A 220 1.54 -28.47 -25.10
CA ILE A 220 1.77 -27.07 -25.48
C ILE A 220 1.43 -26.98 -26.96
N LYS A 221 0.46 -26.14 -27.33
CA LYS A 221 0.09 -25.90 -28.74
C LYS A 221 0.67 -24.56 -29.19
N ILE A 222 1.47 -24.58 -30.25
CA ILE A 222 2.05 -23.39 -30.89
C ILE A 222 1.56 -23.37 -32.35
N GLY A 223 0.81 -22.34 -32.72
CA GLY A 223 0.18 -22.21 -34.06
C GLY A 223 -1.28 -22.68 -34.15
N ASP A 224 -1.89 -22.50 -35.31
CA ASP A 224 -3.24 -22.95 -35.66
C ASP A 224 -3.25 -23.86 -36.90
N ALA A 225 -4.44 -24.26 -37.38
CA ALA A 225 -4.55 -25.17 -38.52
C ALA A 225 -4.08 -24.55 -39.86
N SER A 226 -3.89 -23.23 -39.91
CA SER A 226 -3.55 -22.48 -41.13
C SER A 226 -2.11 -22.00 -41.17
N THR A 227 -1.38 -22.06 -40.06
CA THR A 227 0.00 -21.57 -39.92
C THR A 227 0.89 -22.59 -39.23
N ALA A 228 1.88 -23.12 -39.96
CA ALA A 228 2.83 -24.11 -39.46
C ALA A 228 4.27 -23.64 -39.72
N SER A 229 4.74 -22.67 -38.93
CA SER A 229 6.14 -22.27 -38.97
C SER A 229 6.64 -21.90 -37.58
N VAL A 230 7.45 -22.76 -36.98
CA VAL A 230 8.32 -22.42 -35.85
C VAL A 230 9.70 -22.16 -36.43
N GLN A 231 10.14 -20.90 -36.42
CA GLN A 231 11.48 -20.54 -36.85
C GLN A 231 12.42 -20.60 -35.63
N VAL A 232 13.47 -21.41 -35.73
CA VAL A 232 14.52 -21.52 -34.70
C VAL A 232 15.82 -20.96 -35.28
N GLY A 233 16.36 -19.91 -34.68
CA GLY A 233 17.66 -19.35 -35.06
C GLY A 233 18.83 -20.18 -34.49
N GLY A 234 19.95 -20.27 -35.22
CA GLY A 234 21.18 -20.94 -34.77
C GLY A 234 21.25 -22.44 -35.11
N ARG A 235 22.26 -23.13 -34.58
CA ARG A 235 22.43 -24.59 -34.76
C ARG A 235 21.49 -25.32 -33.81
N LEU A 236 20.46 -25.97 -34.35
CA LEU A 236 19.64 -26.89 -33.56
C LEU A 236 20.52 -28.04 -33.03
N PRO A 237 20.43 -28.42 -31.74
CA PRO A 237 21.03 -29.65 -31.28
C PRO A 237 20.39 -30.83 -32.03
N ALA A 238 21.18 -31.83 -32.42
CA ALA A 238 20.81 -32.92 -33.34
C ALA A 238 19.55 -33.73 -32.98
N ASN A 239 19.00 -33.54 -31.77
CA ASN A 239 17.81 -34.22 -31.27
C ASN A 239 16.51 -33.39 -31.42
N ALA A 240 16.58 -32.20 -32.04
CA ALA A 240 15.42 -31.31 -32.21
C ALA A 240 14.61 -31.57 -33.48
N VAL A 241 14.86 -32.68 -34.17
CA VAL A 241 14.04 -33.09 -35.31
C VAL A 241 12.79 -33.78 -34.78
N GLY A 242 11.62 -33.16 -34.98
CA GLY A 242 10.34 -33.75 -34.66
C GLY A 242 10.06 -34.98 -35.52
N ASP A 243 9.20 -35.88 -35.04
CA ASP A 243 8.69 -36.96 -35.89
C ASP A 243 7.98 -36.35 -37.11
N ASN A 244 8.39 -36.76 -38.32
CA ASN A 244 7.94 -36.25 -39.64
C ASN A 244 8.54 -34.92 -40.16
N ASP A 245 9.59 -34.38 -39.55
CA ASP A 245 10.32 -33.29 -40.21
C ASP A 245 11.09 -33.81 -41.44
N ASP A 246 11.02 -33.06 -42.55
CA ASP A 246 11.82 -33.28 -43.76
C ASP A 246 13.29 -32.90 -43.48
N ILE A 247 14.20 -33.88 -43.51
CA ILE A 247 15.64 -33.63 -43.46
C ILE A 247 16.20 -33.65 -44.89
N ILE A 248 16.75 -32.53 -45.36
CA ILE A 248 17.50 -32.47 -46.61
C ILE A 248 18.97 -32.77 -46.30
N LEU A 249 19.42 -33.98 -46.63
CA LEU A 249 20.85 -34.32 -46.60
C LEU A 249 21.47 -33.93 -47.93
N ALA A 250 22.27 -32.86 -47.93
CA ALA A 250 23.16 -32.56 -49.05
C ALA A 250 24.46 -33.36 -48.86
N THR A 251 24.57 -34.54 -49.49
CA THR A 251 25.86 -35.20 -49.70
C THR A 251 26.28 -35.02 -51.15
N HIS A 252 27.55 -34.69 -51.37
CA HIS A 252 28.18 -34.84 -52.68
C HIS A 252 29.38 -35.78 -52.51
N THR A 253 29.57 -36.68 -53.47
CA THR A 253 30.72 -37.60 -53.51
C THR A 253 31.62 -37.19 -54.66
N HIS A 254 32.93 -37.17 -54.42
CA HIS A 254 33.92 -37.18 -55.49
C HIS A 254 34.35 -38.63 -55.73
N VAL A 255 34.08 -39.16 -56.92
CA VAL A 255 34.80 -40.34 -57.41
C VAL A 255 36.02 -39.83 -58.17
N GLY A 256 37.20 -40.04 -57.61
CA GLY A 256 38.44 -39.75 -58.32
C GLY A 256 38.57 -40.66 -59.53
N ASN A 257 38.28 -40.15 -60.72
CA ASN A 257 39.03 -40.52 -61.91
C ASN A 257 39.01 -39.40 -62.96
N LEU A 258 40.14 -39.26 -63.63
CA LEU A 258 40.57 -38.20 -64.54
C LEU A 258 39.55 -37.88 -65.65
N GLY A 259 38.92 -36.70 -65.62
CA GLY A 259 38.62 -35.95 -66.85
C GLY A 259 37.20 -35.95 -67.46
N ALA A 260 36.15 -36.40 -66.78
CA ALA A 260 34.76 -36.23 -67.28
C ALA A 260 33.96 -35.19 -66.46
N PRO A 261 33.15 -34.31 -67.07
CA PRO A 261 32.30 -33.38 -66.34
C PRO A 261 31.18 -34.14 -65.61
N CYS A 262 31.17 -34.07 -64.27
CA CYS A 262 30.11 -34.65 -63.45
C CYS A 262 28.82 -33.80 -63.53
N PRO A 263 27.64 -34.42 -63.69
CA PRO A 263 26.39 -33.70 -63.48
C PRO A 263 26.23 -33.34 -62.00
N VAL A 264 25.82 -32.11 -61.71
CA VAL A 264 25.41 -31.70 -60.36
C VAL A 264 24.16 -32.49 -59.99
N MET A 265 24.29 -33.48 -59.09
CA MET A 265 23.13 -34.14 -58.49
C MET A 265 22.48 -33.17 -57.52
N VAL A 266 21.35 -32.59 -57.92
CA VAL A 266 20.44 -31.92 -56.99
C VAL A 266 19.92 -33.00 -56.02
N PRO A 267 19.93 -32.79 -54.70
CA PRO A 267 19.46 -33.80 -53.75
C PRO A 267 18.02 -34.22 -54.10
N THR A 268 17.83 -35.47 -54.51
CA THR A 268 16.52 -36.00 -54.94
C THR A 268 15.76 -36.70 -53.81
N GLU A 269 16.42 -37.05 -52.71
CA GLU A 269 15.76 -37.68 -51.56
C GLU A 269 15.51 -36.68 -50.43
N LYS A 270 14.23 -36.36 -50.23
CA LYS A 270 13.72 -35.92 -48.93
C LYS A 270 13.49 -37.17 -48.10
N ILE A 271 14.14 -37.27 -46.94
CA ILE A 271 13.85 -38.32 -45.97
C ILE A 271 13.32 -37.69 -44.70
N ASN A 272 12.34 -38.34 -44.07
CA ASN A 272 11.84 -37.87 -42.78
C ASN A 272 12.80 -38.25 -41.65
N SER A 273 12.62 -37.62 -40.50
CA SER A 273 13.43 -37.83 -39.30
C SER A 273 13.52 -39.29 -38.84
N ILE A 274 12.44 -40.06 -39.01
CA ILE A 274 12.38 -41.49 -38.69
C ILE A 274 13.27 -42.30 -39.64
N GLN A 275 13.20 -42.03 -40.94
CA GLN A 275 14.03 -42.66 -41.97
C GLN A 275 15.51 -42.33 -41.78
N ALA A 276 15.84 -41.08 -41.42
CA ALA A 276 17.22 -40.68 -41.14
C ALA A 276 17.80 -41.41 -39.92
N LYS A 277 17.03 -41.53 -38.84
CA LYS A 277 17.44 -42.24 -37.60
C LYS A 277 17.65 -43.73 -37.84
N ALA A 278 16.82 -44.35 -38.68
CA ALA A 278 16.95 -45.75 -39.08
C ALA A 278 18.15 -46.03 -40.02
N ARG A 279 18.62 -45.02 -40.77
CA ARG A 279 19.82 -45.14 -41.62
C ARG A 279 21.11 -45.05 -40.79
N ASN A 280 21.13 -44.25 -39.72
CA ASN A 280 22.30 -44.09 -38.84
C ASN A 280 22.61 -45.32 -37.96
N THR A 281 21.66 -46.24 -37.77
CA THR A 281 21.86 -47.47 -36.98
C THR A 281 22.45 -48.64 -37.79
N LYS A 282 22.75 -48.46 -39.09
CA LYS A 282 23.31 -49.50 -39.97
C LYS A 282 24.79 -49.35 -40.31
N VAL A 283 25.49 -48.37 -39.74
CA VAL A 283 26.94 -48.21 -39.96
C VAL A 283 27.68 -48.81 -38.77
N GLY A 284 28.11 -50.07 -38.93
CA GLY A 284 29.20 -50.66 -38.15
C GLY A 284 30.55 -50.25 -38.74
#